data_AF-A0A1W1HL38-F1
#
_entry.id   AF-A0A1W1HL38-F1
#
_cell.length_a   1.000
_cell.length_b   1.000
_cell.length_c   1.000
_cell.angle_alpha   90.00
_cell.angle_beta   90.00
_cell.angle_gamma   90.00
#
_symmetry.space_group_name_H-M   'P 1'
#
loop_
_entity.id
_entity.type
_entity.pdbx_description
1 polymer ?
#
loop_
_entity_poly.entity_id
_entity_poly.type
_entity_poly.pdbx_seq_one_letter_code
_entity_poly.pdbx_strand_id
1 'polypeptide(L)'
;MDNNTNNKSDNTMSVENIHDKFFWDIFGRHTSGIDEEQFQTSVVIKCWHIIVKYLNDPMLRDKLVDVVKMMIEFMKHDTALEYLDIFMKYLGNSNNKLTRKDAENAIKTALPNGGAEMIKGWAKEFVEEGWKKGIQKGKQEGRQEGRQEQSREMLMEAIQAKYNYLRDDIVTKINKINSAEINKSLLRTIFQTETLDDFDKLIDKSMGR
;
A
#
# COMPACT_ATOMS: atom_id res chain seq x y z
N MET A 1 -7.93 -6.74 -33.79
CA MET A 1 -6.60 -6.21 -33.45
C MET A 1 -6.82 -5.56 -32.11
N ASP A 2 -6.70 -6.36 -31.06
CA ASP A 2 -7.30 -6.05 -29.77
C ASP A 2 -6.17 -5.76 -28.79
N ASN A 3 -5.82 -4.48 -28.70
CA ASN A 3 -4.85 -4.00 -27.71
C ASN A 3 -5.57 -3.83 -26.36
N ASN A 4 -5.63 -4.93 -25.61
CA ASN A 4 -5.92 -4.92 -24.19
C ASN A 4 -4.60 -4.78 -23.41
N THR A 5 -4.14 -3.54 -23.21
CA THR A 5 -3.11 -3.21 -22.23
C THR A 5 -3.74 -2.36 -21.14
N ASN A 6 -4.39 -3.02 -20.19
CA ASN A 6 -4.73 -2.39 -18.92
C ASN A 6 -4.47 -3.40 -17.79
N ASN A 7 -3.22 -3.44 -17.32
CA ASN A 7 -2.91 -3.98 -16.00
C ASN A 7 -1.54 -3.51 -15.53
N LYS A 8 -1.48 -2.25 -15.10
CA LYS A 8 -0.60 -1.81 -14.02
C LYS A 8 -1.52 -1.28 -12.93
N SER A 9 -2.06 -2.19 -12.13
CA SER A 9 -2.70 -1.82 -10.88
C SER A 9 -1.59 -1.41 -9.90
N ASP A 10 -1.33 -0.10 -9.88
CA ASP A 10 -0.63 0.58 -8.81
C ASP A 10 -1.17 0.10 -7.47
N ASN A 11 -0.29 -0.48 -6.66
CA ASN A 11 -0.57 -0.70 -5.24
C ASN A 11 0.63 -0.31 -4.39
N THR A 12 1.24 0.81 -4.77
CA THR A 12 1.70 1.78 -3.79
C THR A 12 0.60 2.84 -3.74
N MET A 13 -0.05 2.99 -2.60
CA MET A 13 -0.80 4.21 -2.34
C MET A 13 0.28 5.31 -2.32
N SER A 14 0.56 5.90 -3.49
CA SER A 14 1.62 6.91 -3.61
C SER A 14 1.33 7.99 -2.57
N VAL A 15 2.38 8.47 -1.91
CA VAL A 15 2.27 9.53 -0.91
C VAL A 15 1.48 10.72 -1.48
N GLU A 16 1.62 11.00 -2.79
CA GLU A 16 0.81 11.93 -3.58
C GLU A 16 -0.70 11.68 -3.47
N ASN A 17 -1.19 10.45 -3.68
CA ASN A 17 -2.62 10.13 -3.57
C ASN A 17 -3.18 10.33 -2.15
N ILE A 18 -2.35 10.15 -1.10
CA ILE A 18 -2.76 10.36 0.29
C ILE A 18 -2.81 11.86 0.62
N HIS A 19 -1.83 12.63 0.14
CA HIS A 19 -1.84 14.09 0.25
C HIS A 19 -3.02 14.70 -0.53
N ASP A 20 -3.29 14.21 -1.75
CA ASP A 20 -4.40 14.69 -2.58
C ASP A 20 -5.74 14.36 -1.94
N LYS A 21 -5.91 13.11 -1.46
CA LYS A 21 -7.13 12.72 -0.73
C LYS A 21 -7.33 13.58 0.51
N PHE A 22 -6.26 13.81 1.29
CA PHE A 22 -6.32 14.67 2.46
C PHE A 22 -6.66 16.12 2.10
N PHE A 23 -6.06 16.65 1.03
CA PHE A 23 -6.37 17.97 0.50
C PHE A 23 -7.84 18.07 0.10
N TRP A 24 -8.39 17.05 -0.56
CA TRP A 24 -9.83 16.95 -0.86
C TRP A 24 -10.69 16.84 0.41
N ASP A 25 -10.26 16.08 1.41
CA ASP A 25 -10.99 15.89 2.67
C ASP A 25 -11.09 17.19 3.48
N ILE A 26 -10.06 18.04 3.44
CA ILE A 26 -10.00 19.34 4.12
C ILE A 26 -10.60 20.46 3.29
N PHE A 27 -10.21 20.59 2.02
CA PHE A 27 -10.56 21.73 1.18
C PHE A 27 -11.78 21.42 0.31
N GLY A 28 -11.85 20.24 -0.29
CA GLY A 28 -12.94 19.85 -1.18
C GLY A 28 -14.34 19.83 -0.55
N ARG A 29 -14.45 19.57 0.75
CA ARG A 29 -15.74 19.59 1.48
C ARG A 29 -16.14 20.96 2.02
N HIS A 30 -15.21 21.91 2.15
CA HIS A 30 -15.40 23.11 2.97
C HIS A 30 -15.16 24.45 2.23
N THR A 31 -14.67 24.44 0.99
CA THR A 31 -14.23 25.68 0.31
C THR A 31 -15.21 26.30 -0.67
N SER A 32 -16.44 25.79 -0.84
CA SER A 32 -17.41 26.34 -1.80
C SER A 32 -17.97 27.74 -1.45
N GLY A 33 -17.30 28.49 -0.56
CA GLY A 33 -17.63 29.88 -0.21
C GLY A 33 -16.59 30.62 0.64
N ILE A 34 -15.32 30.19 0.66
CA ILE A 34 -14.25 30.83 1.46
C ILE A 34 -13.44 31.77 0.56
N ASP A 35 -13.26 33.04 0.97
CA ASP A 35 -12.40 34.00 0.26
C ASP A 35 -10.90 33.74 0.52
N GLU A 36 -10.02 34.27 -0.34
CA GLU A 36 -8.57 34.02 -0.26
C GLU A 36 -7.92 34.56 1.03
N GLU A 37 -8.48 35.58 1.68
CA GLU A 37 -7.95 36.19 2.90
C GLU A 37 -8.28 35.35 4.14
N GLN A 38 -9.50 34.82 4.22
CA GLN A 38 -9.94 33.83 5.20
C GLN A 38 -9.20 32.50 5.04
N PHE A 39 -8.84 32.15 3.80
CA PHE A 39 -8.01 30.99 3.52
C PHE A 39 -6.62 31.13 4.15
N GLN A 40 -5.89 32.23 3.88
CA GLN A 40 -4.54 32.45 4.44
C GLN A 40 -4.51 32.54 5.98
N THR A 41 -5.61 32.92 6.61
CA THR A 41 -5.72 33.06 8.08
C THR A 41 -6.22 31.80 8.78
N SER A 42 -6.69 30.80 8.03
CA SER A 42 -7.29 29.56 8.55
C SER A 42 -6.37 28.79 9.50
N VAL A 43 -6.91 28.47 10.68
CA VAL A 43 -6.27 27.58 11.67
C VAL A 43 -5.94 26.23 11.06
N VAL A 44 -6.83 25.70 10.20
CA VAL A 44 -6.67 24.40 9.55
C VAL A 44 -5.48 24.43 8.59
N ILE A 45 -5.28 25.51 7.84
CA ILE A 45 -4.15 25.66 6.91
C ILE A 45 -2.83 25.75 7.65
N LYS A 46 -2.80 26.50 8.76
CA LYS A 46 -1.61 26.58 9.62
C LYS A 46 -1.26 25.21 10.18
N CYS A 47 -2.25 24.46 10.66
CA CYS A 47 -2.07 23.09 11.14
C CYS A 47 -1.57 22.15 10.03
N TRP A 48 -2.16 22.23 8.84
CA TRP A 48 -1.71 21.46 7.67
C TRP A 48 -0.27 21.75 7.32
N HIS A 49 0.10 23.04 7.23
CA HIS A 49 1.46 23.45 6.93
C HIS A 49 2.46 22.89 7.94
N ILE A 50 2.14 22.95 9.25
CA ILE A 50 2.99 22.37 10.30
C ILE A 50 3.15 20.86 10.07
N ILE A 51 2.05 20.13 9.88
CA ILE A 51 2.10 18.68 9.73
C ILE A 51 2.91 18.25 8.50
N VAL A 52 2.72 18.89 7.35
CA VAL A 52 3.48 18.56 6.13
C VAL A 52 4.95 18.94 6.30
N LYS A 53 5.24 20.13 6.84
CA LYS A 53 6.60 20.61 7.03
C LYS A 53 7.42 19.66 7.90
N TYR A 54 6.82 19.11 8.95
CA TYR A 54 7.50 18.23 9.89
C TYR A 54 7.23 16.74 9.64
N LEU A 55 6.57 16.34 8.55
CA LEU A 55 6.08 14.97 8.36
C LEU A 55 7.17 13.89 8.56
N ASN A 56 8.38 14.16 8.06
CA ASN A 56 9.52 13.24 8.14
C ASN A 56 10.51 13.60 9.27
N ASP A 57 10.21 14.63 10.05
CA ASP A 57 11.05 15.16 11.13
C ASP A 57 10.62 14.56 12.49
N PRO A 58 11.53 14.05 13.32
CA PRO A 58 11.21 13.62 14.69
C PRO A 58 10.49 14.68 15.55
N MET A 59 10.70 15.97 15.28
CA MET A 59 10.06 17.09 15.98
C MET A 59 8.54 17.17 15.70
N LEU A 60 8.02 16.39 14.75
CA LEU A 60 6.59 16.22 14.54
C LEU A 60 5.83 15.84 15.80
N ARG A 61 6.46 15.09 16.72
CA ARG A 61 5.85 14.68 18.00
C ARG A 61 5.45 15.89 18.83
N ASP A 62 6.37 16.84 19.00
CA ASP A 62 6.12 18.06 19.77
C ASP A 62 5.15 18.98 19.01
N LYS A 63 5.34 19.09 17.68
CA LYS A 63 4.48 19.91 16.82
C LYS A 63 3.05 19.38 16.74
N LEU A 64 2.82 18.08 16.87
CA LEU A 64 1.49 17.50 16.93
C LEU A 64 0.73 18.00 18.15
N VAL A 65 1.38 18.13 19.31
CA VAL A 65 0.76 18.70 20.51
C VAL A 65 0.32 20.14 20.25
N ASP A 66 1.17 20.95 19.62
CA ASP A 66 0.86 22.33 19.26
C ASP A 66 -0.33 22.42 18.29
N VAL A 67 -0.37 21.54 17.28
CA VAL A 67 -1.46 21.46 16.30
C VAL A 67 -2.79 21.12 16.97
N VAL A 68 -2.82 20.09 17.82
CA VAL A 68 -4.04 19.69 18.52
C VAL A 68 -4.53 20.83 19.42
N LYS A 69 -3.64 21.46 20.19
CA LYS A 69 -3.99 22.62 21.04
C LYS A 69 -4.57 23.77 20.21
N MET A 70 -3.94 24.11 19.09
CA MET A 70 -4.39 25.20 18.22
C MET A 70 -5.80 24.95 17.68
N MET A 71 -6.11 23.70 17.29
CA MET A 71 -7.45 23.34 16.84
C MET A 71 -8.49 23.48 17.97
N ILE A 72 -8.17 22.99 19.17
CA ILE A 72 -9.09 23.05 20.32
C ILE A 72 -9.31 24.49 20.81
N GLU A 73 -8.28 25.34 20.77
CA GLU A 73 -8.33 26.71 21.26
C GLU A 73 -9.03 27.67 20.30
N PHE A 74 -8.77 27.55 19.00
CA PHE A 74 -9.19 28.54 18.01
C PHE A 74 -10.36 28.10 17.12
N MET A 75 -10.91 26.90 17.34
CA MET A 75 -12.04 26.38 16.56
C MET A 75 -13.20 26.00 17.45
N LYS A 76 -14.40 25.89 16.87
CA LYS A 76 -15.54 25.28 17.57
C LYS A 76 -15.21 23.83 17.88
N HIS A 77 -15.57 23.38 19.08
CA HIS A 77 -15.24 22.04 19.59
C HIS A 77 -15.52 20.93 18.58
N ASP A 78 -16.75 20.83 18.07
CA ASP A 78 -17.12 19.75 17.15
C ASP A 78 -16.35 19.80 15.83
N THR A 79 -16.13 21.01 15.30
CA THR A 79 -15.30 21.23 14.10
C THR A 79 -13.84 20.84 14.35
N ALA A 80 -13.29 21.15 15.52
CA ALA A 80 -11.92 20.76 15.88
C ALA A 80 -11.79 19.23 15.93
N LEU A 81 -12.78 18.53 16.50
CA LEU A 81 -12.81 17.07 16.55
C LEU A 81 -12.89 16.43 15.16
N GLU A 82 -13.69 16.99 14.24
CA GLU A 82 -13.76 16.55 12.84
C GLU A 82 -12.42 16.70 12.13
N TYR A 83 -11.75 17.84 12.25
CA TYR A 83 -10.43 18.02 11.66
C TYR A 83 -9.39 17.11 12.32
N LEU A 84 -9.42 16.95 13.64
CA LEU A 84 -8.53 16.01 14.34
C LEU A 84 -8.66 14.58 13.80
N ASP A 85 -9.89 14.12 13.52
CA ASP A 85 -10.12 12.83 12.87
C ASP A 85 -9.41 12.75 11.51
N ILE A 86 -9.57 13.77 10.67
CA ILE A 86 -8.94 13.83 9.33
C ILE A 86 -7.41 13.83 9.44
N PHE A 87 -6.84 14.66 10.32
CA PHE A 87 -5.39 14.76 10.55
C PHE A 87 -4.80 13.45 11.08
N MET A 88 -5.46 12.80 12.04
CA MET A 88 -4.96 11.56 12.62
C MET A 88 -5.04 10.39 11.64
N LYS A 89 -6.10 10.32 10.82
CA LYS A 89 -6.21 9.34 9.72
C LYS A 89 -5.11 9.52 8.68
N TYR A 90 -4.78 10.75 8.33
CA TYR A 90 -3.68 11.06 7.43
C TYR A 90 -2.31 10.69 8.03
N LEU A 91 -2.07 11.06 9.29
CA LEU A 91 -0.84 10.70 10.00
C LEU A 91 -0.69 9.18 10.16
N GLY A 92 -1.77 8.45 10.45
CA GLY A 92 -1.72 6.99 10.56
C GLY A 92 -1.47 6.26 9.23
N ASN A 93 -1.79 6.90 8.09
CA ASN A 93 -1.60 6.33 6.76
C ASN A 93 -0.34 6.85 6.03
N SER A 94 0.34 7.87 6.56
CA SER A 94 1.55 8.43 5.96
C SER A 94 2.82 7.78 6.51
N ASN A 95 3.90 7.86 5.74
CA ASN A 95 5.20 7.36 6.15
C ASN A 95 5.88 8.38 7.08
N ASN A 96 5.60 8.31 8.38
CA ASN A 96 6.19 9.18 9.41
C ASN A 96 6.67 8.38 10.63
N LYS A 97 7.31 9.07 11.59
CA LYS A 97 7.90 8.47 12.79
C LYS A 97 7.01 8.54 14.04
N LEU A 98 5.74 8.96 13.89
CA LEU A 98 4.80 8.98 15.00
C LEU A 98 4.39 7.56 15.37
N THR A 99 4.35 7.34 16.67
CA THR A 99 3.74 6.14 17.24
C THR A 99 2.32 6.46 17.70
N ARG A 100 1.52 5.43 17.90
CA ARG A 100 0.21 5.56 18.55
C ARG A 100 0.30 6.28 19.90
N LYS A 101 1.35 6.03 20.68
CA LYS A 101 1.57 6.68 21.98
C LYS A 101 1.80 8.18 21.83
N ASP A 102 2.48 8.61 20.77
CA ASP A 102 2.68 10.04 20.50
C ASP A 102 1.36 10.75 20.20
N ALA A 103 0.49 10.14 19.38
CA ALA A 103 -0.84 10.66 19.10
C ALA A 103 -1.74 10.68 20.36
N GLU A 104 -1.72 9.62 21.16
CA GLU A 104 -2.45 9.55 22.43
C GLU A 104 -1.98 10.64 23.41
N ASN A 105 -0.68 10.89 23.50
CA ASN A 105 -0.12 11.94 24.34
C ASN A 105 -0.55 13.33 23.88
N ALA A 106 -0.56 13.59 22.57
CA ALA A 106 -1.01 14.87 22.02
C ALA A 106 -2.47 15.16 22.37
N ILE A 107 -3.36 14.18 22.19
CA ILE A 107 -4.78 14.30 22.54
C ILE A 107 -4.96 14.47 24.05
N LYS A 108 -4.34 13.64 24.89
CA LYS A 108 -4.48 13.74 26.36
C LYS A 108 -3.96 15.06 26.90
N THR A 109 -2.93 15.63 26.27
CA THR A 109 -2.36 16.92 26.68
C THR A 109 -3.30 18.09 26.36
N ALA A 110 -3.99 18.04 25.21
CA ALA A 110 -4.89 19.11 24.78
C ALA A 110 -6.34 18.94 25.27
N LEU A 111 -6.76 17.70 25.52
CA LEU A 111 -8.11 17.32 25.96
C LEU A 111 -8.03 16.40 27.20
N PRO A 112 -7.60 16.91 28.38
CA PRO A 112 -7.42 16.08 29.56
C PRO A 112 -8.71 15.40 30.06
N ASN A 113 -9.87 16.00 29.79
CA ASN A 113 -11.19 15.48 30.16
C ASN A 113 -11.98 14.93 28.95
N GLY A 114 -11.32 14.77 27.79
CA GLY A 114 -11.95 14.39 26.51
C GLY A 114 -11.05 13.50 25.64
N GLY A 115 -11.52 13.11 24.45
CA GLY A 115 -10.69 12.41 23.45
C GLY A 115 -10.42 10.92 23.69
N ALA A 116 -10.75 10.34 24.85
CA ALA A 116 -10.56 8.90 25.12
C ALA A 116 -11.39 8.01 24.17
N GLU A 117 -12.67 8.32 23.97
CA GLU A 117 -13.53 7.59 23.02
C GLU A 117 -13.09 7.79 21.57
N MET A 118 -12.57 8.97 21.23
CA MET A 118 -11.99 9.26 19.92
C MET A 118 -10.75 8.40 19.64
N ILE A 119 -9.79 8.35 20.58
CA ILE A 119 -8.61 7.48 20.51
C ILE A 119 -9.02 6.02 20.33
N LYS A 120 -10.02 5.56 21.09
CA LYS A 120 -10.54 4.20 21.02
C LYS A 120 -11.20 3.91 19.66
N GLY A 121 -11.93 4.88 19.11
CA GLY A 121 -12.51 4.84 17.76
C GLY A 121 -11.44 4.63 16.69
N TRP A 122 -10.43 5.50 16.66
CA TRP A 122 -9.31 5.38 15.71
C TRP A 122 -8.56 4.07 15.85
N ALA A 123 -8.29 3.64 17.08
CA ALA A 123 -7.62 2.38 17.34
C ALA A 123 -8.35 1.19 16.71
N LYS A 124 -9.69 1.17 16.82
CA LYS A 124 -10.52 0.15 16.20
C LYS A 124 -10.47 0.24 14.68
N GLU A 125 -10.67 1.44 14.13
CA GLU A 125 -10.67 1.68 12.68
C GLU A 125 -9.34 1.28 12.03
N PHE A 126 -8.19 1.69 12.59
CA PHE A 126 -6.87 1.32 12.06
C PHE A 126 -6.59 -0.18 12.12
N VAL A 127 -7.04 -0.88 13.18
CA VAL A 127 -6.91 -2.34 13.26
C VAL A 127 -7.76 -3.01 12.17
N GLU A 128 -9.00 -2.56 11.98
CA GLU A 128 -9.88 -3.07 10.92
C GLU A 128 -9.32 -2.81 9.52
N GLU A 129 -8.81 -1.60 9.25
CA GLU A 129 -8.14 -1.26 8.00
C GLU A 129 -6.88 -2.10 7.77
N GLY A 130 -6.05 -2.26 8.79
CA GLY A 130 -4.84 -3.09 8.75
C GLY A 130 -5.17 -4.54 8.41
N TRP A 131 -6.21 -5.09 9.02
CA TRP A 131 -6.70 -6.44 8.72
C TRP A 131 -7.21 -6.57 7.28
N LYS A 132 -8.00 -5.61 6.80
CA LYS A 132 -8.49 -5.58 5.41
C LYS A 132 -7.32 -5.51 4.41
N LYS A 133 -6.36 -4.62 4.62
CA LYS A 133 -5.16 -4.48 3.78
C LYS A 133 -4.33 -5.77 3.80
N GLY A 134 -4.15 -6.38 4.97
CA GLY A 134 -3.45 -7.66 5.13
C GLY A 134 -4.10 -8.80 4.35
N ILE A 135 -5.42 -8.97 4.47
CA ILE A 135 -6.16 -9.98 3.70
C ILE A 135 -6.05 -9.74 2.20
N GLN A 136 -6.18 -8.49 1.74
CA GLN A 136 -6.08 -8.18 0.31
C GLN A 136 -4.69 -8.51 -0.24
N LYS A 137 -3.64 -8.11 0.48
CA LYS A 137 -2.25 -8.41 0.12
C LYS A 137 -2.00 -9.92 0.10
N GLY A 138 -2.40 -10.64 1.15
CA GLY A 138 -2.26 -12.10 1.21
C GLY A 138 -3.03 -12.83 0.10
N LYS A 139 -4.23 -12.38 -0.27
CA LYS A 139 -4.98 -12.92 -1.43
C LYS A 139 -4.29 -12.63 -2.76
N GLN A 140 -3.60 -11.50 -2.89
CA GLN A 140 -2.86 -11.17 -4.11
C GLN A 140 -1.59 -12.02 -4.24
N GLU A 141 -0.80 -12.08 -3.17
CA GLU A 141 0.42 -12.89 -3.08
C GLU A 141 0.10 -14.37 -3.29
N GLY A 142 -0.87 -14.93 -2.56
CA GLY A 142 -1.27 -16.32 -2.72
C GLY A 142 -1.79 -16.66 -4.12
N ARG A 143 -2.48 -15.74 -4.81
CA ARG A 143 -2.87 -15.93 -6.22
C ARG A 143 -1.67 -15.89 -7.17
N GLN A 144 -0.66 -15.08 -6.87
CA GLN A 144 0.56 -15.02 -7.67
C GLN A 144 1.40 -16.28 -7.48
N GLU A 145 1.60 -16.70 -6.24
CA GLU A 145 2.31 -17.94 -5.88
C GLU A 145 1.61 -19.17 -6.47
N GLY A 146 0.29 -19.30 -6.30
CA GLY A 146 -0.46 -20.41 -6.89
C GLY A 146 -0.38 -20.46 -8.42
N ARG A 147 -0.41 -19.30 -9.11
CA ARG A 147 -0.17 -19.26 -10.56
C ARG A 147 1.25 -19.69 -10.94
N GLN A 148 2.24 -19.33 -10.12
CA GLN A 148 3.64 -19.70 -10.35
C GLN A 148 3.82 -21.21 -10.19
N GLU A 149 3.33 -21.77 -9.09
CA GLU A 149 3.41 -23.20 -8.77
C GLU A 149 2.69 -24.04 -9.83
N GLN A 150 1.44 -23.71 -10.13
CA GLN A 150 0.66 -24.38 -11.18
C GLN A 150 1.38 -24.36 -12.55
N SER A 151 2.01 -23.23 -12.91
CA SER A 151 2.74 -23.16 -14.19
C SER A 151 3.97 -24.07 -14.24
N ARG A 152 4.64 -24.30 -13.10
CA ARG A 152 5.78 -25.22 -12.99
C ARG A 152 5.30 -26.66 -13.07
N GLU A 153 4.25 -27.00 -12.32
CA GLU A 153 3.64 -28.34 -12.33
C GLU A 153 3.21 -28.74 -13.75
N MET A 154 2.44 -27.88 -14.44
CA MET A 154 2.01 -28.14 -15.82
C MET A 154 3.20 -28.32 -16.79
N LEU A 155 4.26 -27.54 -16.61
CA LEU A 155 5.46 -27.69 -17.43
C LEU A 155 6.15 -29.04 -17.19
N MET A 156 6.32 -29.43 -15.92
CA MET A 156 6.90 -30.72 -15.55
C MET A 156 6.06 -31.90 -16.05
N GLU A 157 4.74 -31.82 -15.90
CA GLU A 157 3.80 -32.83 -16.42
C GLU A 157 3.91 -32.97 -17.94
N ALA A 158 4.01 -31.86 -18.68
CA ALA A 158 4.17 -31.89 -20.12
C ALA A 158 5.50 -32.50 -20.56
N ILE A 159 6.60 -32.22 -19.84
CA ILE A 159 7.91 -32.84 -20.10
C ILE A 159 7.83 -34.34 -19.87
N GLN A 160 7.30 -34.76 -18.73
CA GLN A 160 7.14 -36.17 -18.40
C GLN A 160 6.26 -36.89 -19.43
N ALA A 161 5.16 -36.27 -19.86
CA ALA A 161 4.25 -36.84 -20.86
C ALA A 161 4.86 -36.93 -22.26
N LYS A 162 5.68 -35.95 -22.65
CA LYS A 162 6.28 -35.93 -24.00
C LYS A 162 7.47 -36.87 -24.13
N TYR A 163 8.40 -36.86 -23.17
CA TYR A 163 9.66 -37.61 -23.29
C TYR A 163 9.65 -38.93 -22.52
N ASN A 164 8.59 -39.22 -21.76
CA ASN A 164 8.45 -40.38 -20.87
C ASN A 164 9.43 -40.44 -19.68
N TYR A 165 10.19 -39.37 -19.44
CA TYR A 165 11.03 -39.19 -18.26
C TYR A 165 11.29 -37.71 -18.02
N LEU A 166 11.64 -37.37 -16.77
CA LEU A 166 12.01 -36.04 -16.34
C LEU A 166 13.26 -36.16 -15.48
N ARG A 167 14.36 -35.51 -15.90
CA ARG A 167 15.61 -35.53 -15.13
C ARG A 167 15.58 -34.52 -13.98
N ASP A 168 16.21 -34.87 -12.86
CA ASP A 168 16.27 -34.02 -11.65
C ASP A 168 16.95 -32.66 -11.87
N ASP A 169 17.94 -32.60 -12.78
CA ASP A 169 18.59 -31.33 -13.14
C ASP A 169 17.60 -30.36 -13.79
N ILE A 170 16.69 -30.84 -14.62
CA ILE A 170 15.64 -30.04 -15.27
C ILE A 170 14.59 -29.59 -14.27
N VAL A 171 14.16 -30.47 -13.35
CA VAL A 171 13.27 -30.09 -12.24
C VAL A 171 13.87 -28.93 -11.44
N THR A 172 15.17 -29.04 -11.13
CA THR A 172 15.90 -28.00 -10.41
C THR A 172 15.98 -26.69 -11.19
N LYS A 173 16.14 -26.73 -12.52
CA LYS A 173 16.11 -25.53 -13.37
C LYS A 173 14.73 -24.87 -13.36
N ILE A 174 13.65 -25.64 -13.57
CA ILE A 174 12.26 -25.12 -13.58
C ILE A 174 11.87 -24.49 -12.24
N ASN A 175 12.27 -25.09 -11.13
CA ASN A 175 12.01 -24.54 -9.79
C ASN A 175 12.70 -23.20 -9.55
N LYS A 176 13.78 -22.88 -10.27
CA LYS A 176 14.47 -21.58 -10.20
C LYS A 176 13.80 -20.51 -11.07
N ILE A 177 12.93 -20.88 -12.01
CA ILE A 177 12.21 -19.93 -12.84
C ILE A 177 11.11 -19.30 -11.99
N ASN A 178 11.24 -18.00 -11.68
CA ASN A 178 10.28 -17.22 -10.88
C ASN A 178 9.28 -16.42 -11.74
N SER A 179 8.98 -16.93 -12.94
CA SER A 179 8.04 -16.31 -13.87
C SER A 179 7.11 -17.34 -14.50
N ALA A 180 5.82 -17.23 -14.22
CA ALA A 180 4.79 -18.10 -14.76
C ALA A 180 4.68 -17.95 -16.28
N GLU A 181 5.01 -16.77 -16.81
CA GLU A 181 4.99 -16.51 -18.25
C GLU A 181 6.15 -17.19 -18.98
N ILE A 182 7.33 -17.27 -18.35
CA ILE A 182 8.43 -18.08 -18.90
C ILE A 182 8.03 -19.55 -18.92
N ASN A 183 7.48 -20.08 -17.83
CA ASN A 183 7.01 -21.47 -17.77
C ASN A 183 5.94 -21.77 -18.83
N LYS A 184 4.95 -20.89 -19.01
CA LYS A 184 3.93 -21.02 -20.05
C LYS A 184 4.52 -20.96 -21.47
N SER A 185 5.55 -20.15 -21.69
CA SER A 185 6.25 -20.08 -22.97
C SER A 185 6.97 -21.40 -23.27
N LEU A 186 7.74 -21.90 -22.29
CA LEU A 186 8.42 -23.20 -22.35
C LEU A 186 7.43 -24.35 -22.59
N LEU A 187 6.26 -24.30 -21.95
CA LEU A 187 5.19 -25.28 -22.15
C LEU A 187 4.69 -25.31 -23.60
N ARG A 188 4.70 -24.18 -24.32
CA ARG A 188 4.32 -24.15 -25.75
C ARG A 188 5.43 -24.64 -26.66
N THR A 189 6.68 -24.31 -26.34
CA THR A 189 7.84 -24.70 -27.15
C THR A 189 8.20 -26.17 -26.98
N ILE A 190 7.73 -26.82 -25.90
CA ILE A 190 8.00 -28.23 -25.66
C ILE A 190 7.61 -29.09 -26.86
N PHE A 191 6.47 -28.81 -27.51
CA PHE A 191 5.99 -29.59 -28.64
C PHE A 191 6.84 -29.43 -29.91
N GLN A 192 7.74 -28.46 -29.95
CA GLN A 192 8.60 -28.14 -31.10
C GLN A 192 9.98 -28.82 -31.05
N THR A 193 10.33 -29.47 -29.93
CA THR A 193 11.64 -30.11 -29.74
C THR A 193 11.54 -31.63 -29.85
N GLU A 194 12.55 -32.30 -30.41
CA GLU A 194 12.51 -33.76 -30.61
C GLU A 194 13.00 -34.52 -29.37
N THR A 195 14.01 -33.97 -28.68
CA THR A 195 14.66 -34.60 -27.52
C THR A 195 14.56 -33.74 -26.27
N LEU A 196 14.74 -34.37 -25.11
CA LEU A 196 14.79 -33.65 -23.83
C LEU A 196 16.01 -32.73 -23.76
N ASP A 197 17.14 -33.12 -24.35
CA ASP A 197 18.37 -32.31 -24.36
C ASP A 197 18.21 -31.03 -25.21
N ASP A 198 17.45 -31.10 -26.30
CA ASP A 198 17.15 -29.90 -27.09
C ASP A 198 16.21 -28.95 -26.34
N PHE A 199 15.29 -29.50 -25.56
CA PHE A 199 14.44 -28.71 -24.68
C PHE A 199 15.22 -28.09 -23.52
N ASP A 200 16.17 -28.83 -22.93
CA ASP A 200 17.02 -28.34 -21.85
C ASP A 200 17.83 -27.10 -22.24
N LYS A 201 18.36 -27.07 -23.47
CA LYS A 201 19.02 -25.87 -24.03
C LYS A 201 18.09 -24.66 -24.10
N LEU A 202 16.79 -24.85 -24.35
CA LEU A 202 15.81 -23.76 -24.36
C LEU A 202 15.53 -23.25 -22.94
N ILE A 203 15.52 -24.15 -21.94
CA ILE A 203 15.40 -23.76 -20.54
C ILE A 203 16.58 -22.89 -20.15
N ASP A 204 17.81 -23.29 -20.47
CA ASP A 204 19.02 -22.50 -20.18
C ASP A 204 18.95 -21.11 -20.83
N LYS A 205 18.60 -21.05 -22.13
CA LYS A 205 18.41 -19.78 -22.84
C LYS A 205 17.36 -18.88 -22.17
N SER A 206 16.26 -19.46 -21.68
CA SER A 206 15.20 -18.72 -21.00
C SER A 206 15.62 -18.18 -19.62
N MET A 207 16.63 -18.80 -19.01
CA MET A 207 17.26 -18.36 -17.77
C MET A 207 18.42 -17.37 -17.99
N GLY A 208 18.74 -17.02 -19.24
CA GLY A 208 19.88 -16.17 -19.60
C GLY A 208 21.22 -16.88 -19.49
N ARG A 209 21.25 -18.20 -19.67
CA ARG A 209 22.44 -19.06 -19.67
C ARG A 209 22.72 -19.65 -21.04
#